data_AF-A0A6B2CUJ6-F1
#
_entry.id   AF-A0A6B2CUJ6-F1
#
_cell.length_a   1.000
_cell.length_b   1.000
_cell.length_c   1.000
_cell.angle_alpha   90.00
_cell.angle_beta   90.00
_cell.angle_gamma   90.00
#
_symmetry.space_group_name_H-M   'P 1'
#
loop_
_entity.id
_entity.type
_entity.pdbx_description
1 polymer ?
#
loop_
_entity_poly.entity_id
_entity_poly.type
_entity_poly.pdbx_seq_one_letter_code
_entity_poly.pdbx_strand_id
1 'polypeptide(L)'
;MQKVIRSKTYIFEGELPEEISSLLERWGRLVKRGEIATYSIESGEMRMRKVADGPTYSVRRIYVEPACGCLLEIDERRDFEENKVSYSIYRKTLCPQHQA
;
A
#
# COMPACT_ATOMS: atom_id res chain seq x y z
N MET A 1 -11.07 6.40 18.65
CA MET A 1 -9.77 5.80 18.31
C MET A 1 -9.93 4.90 17.08
N GLN A 2 -9.26 5.18 15.97
CA GLN A 2 -9.30 4.31 14.79
C GLN A 2 -8.34 3.11 14.98
N LYS A 3 -8.77 1.92 14.55
CA LYS A 3 -7.99 0.68 14.64
C LYS A 3 -6.86 0.70 13.59
N VAL A 4 -5.61 0.76 14.06
CA VAL A 4 -4.43 0.55 13.20
C VAL A 4 -4.12 -0.94 13.19
N ILE A 5 -4.11 -1.54 12.00
CA ILE A 5 -3.74 -2.95 11.83
C ILE A 5 -2.27 -3.01 11.43
N ARG A 6 -1.47 -3.75 12.19
CA ARG A 6 -0.06 -4.04 11.90
C ARG A 6 0.05 -5.38 11.18
N SER A 7 0.79 -5.43 10.08
CA SER A 7 1.04 -6.66 9.33
C SER A 7 2.44 -6.61 8.69
N LYS A 8 2.95 -7.78 8.34
CA LYS A 8 4.12 -7.93 7.44
C LYS A 8 3.71 -8.26 6.00
N THR A 9 2.44 -8.57 5.80
CA THR A 9 1.90 -8.98 4.50
C THR A 9 0.63 -8.19 4.19
N TYR A 10 0.47 -7.79 2.94
CA TYR A 10 -0.75 -7.19 2.42
C TYR A 10 -1.13 -7.81 1.09
N ILE A 11 -2.43 -7.94 0.87
CA ILE A 11 -3.01 -8.41 -0.39
C ILE A 11 -3.70 -7.20 -1.03
N PHE A 12 -3.21 -6.81 -2.18
CA PHE A 12 -3.84 -5.83 -3.06
C PHE A 12 -4.83 -6.55 -3.95
N GLU A 13 -6.09 -6.12 -3.91
CA GLU A 13 -7.23 -6.71 -4.64
C GLU A 13 -7.55 -5.91 -5.92
N GLY A 14 -6.51 -5.44 -6.59
CA GLY A 14 -6.61 -4.70 -7.84
C GLY A 14 -5.23 -4.42 -8.43
N GLU A 15 -5.22 -3.85 -9.64
CA GLU A 15 -3.99 -3.52 -10.34
C GLU A 15 -3.21 -2.43 -9.59
N LEU A 16 -1.93 -2.70 -9.33
CA LEU A 16 -1.02 -1.74 -8.75
C LEU A 16 -0.38 -0.87 -9.84
N PRO A 17 -0.40 0.47 -9.70
CA PRO A 17 0.42 1.34 -10.52
C PRO A 17 1.89 0.89 -10.53
N GLU A 18 2.54 1.00 -11.69
CA GLU A 18 3.92 0.53 -11.91
C GLU A 18 4.89 1.11 -10.86
N GLU A 19 4.76 2.40 -10.54
CA GLU A 19 5.57 3.09 -9.54
C GLU A 19 5.44 2.46 -8.14
N ILE A 20 4.21 2.14 -7.71
CA ILE A 20 3.98 1.47 -6.43
C ILE A 20 4.62 0.10 -6.45
N SER A 21 4.39 -0.67 -7.52
CA SER A 21 4.91 -2.02 -7.61
C SER A 21 6.45 -2.05 -7.60
N SER A 22 7.09 -1.11 -8.29
CA SER A 22 8.55 -0.97 -8.34
C SER A 22 9.16 -0.64 -6.97
N LEU A 23 8.50 0.21 -6.18
CA LEU A 23 8.96 0.52 -4.82
C LEU A 23 8.79 -0.67 -3.88
N LEU A 24 7.66 -1.37 -3.95
CA LEU A 24 7.42 -2.56 -3.14
C LEU A 24 8.41 -3.68 -3.48
N GLU A 25 8.69 -3.92 -4.76
CA GLU A 25 9.67 -4.92 -5.22
C GLU A 25 11.11 -4.63 -4.74
N ARG A 26 11.46 -3.36 -4.46
CA ARG A 26 12.78 -3.00 -3.89
C ARG A 26 12.91 -3.32 -2.40
N TRP A 27 11.81 -3.32 -1.66
CA TRP A 27 11.82 -3.39 -0.19
C TRP A 27 11.35 -4.74 0.36
N GLY A 28 10.75 -5.57 -0.48
CA GLY A 28 10.23 -6.87 -0.09
C GLY A 28 9.87 -7.70 -1.30
N ARG A 29 9.03 -8.71 -1.06
CA ARG A 29 8.60 -9.64 -2.09
C ARG A 29 7.20 -9.28 -2.55
N LEU A 30 7.07 -8.90 -3.82
CA LEU A 30 5.78 -8.70 -4.48
C LEU A 30 5.52 -9.88 -5.44
N VAL A 31 4.39 -10.55 -5.27
CA VAL A 31 3.94 -11.64 -6.13
C VAL A 31 2.62 -11.23 -6.76
N LYS A 32 2.63 -11.02 -8.09
CA LYS A 32 1.45 -10.66 -8.88
C LYS A 32 0.81 -11.93 -9.46
N ARG A 33 -0.51 -12.06 -9.35
CA ARG A 33 -1.32 -13.17 -9.91
C ARG A 33 -2.63 -12.61 -10.44
N GLY A 34 -2.69 -12.32 -11.73
CA GLY A 34 -3.83 -11.63 -12.33
C GLY A 34 -4.01 -10.25 -11.69
N GLU A 35 -5.23 -9.94 -11.26
CA GLU A 35 -5.59 -8.67 -10.61
C GLU A 35 -5.26 -8.61 -9.11
N ILE A 36 -4.64 -9.66 -8.56
CA ILE A 36 -4.26 -9.72 -7.14
C ILE A 36 -2.74 -9.64 -7.03
N ALA A 37 -2.25 -8.80 -6.12
CA ALA A 37 -0.83 -8.77 -5.75
C ALA A 37 -0.65 -9.02 -4.25
N THR A 38 0.19 -9.97 -3.90
CA THR A 38 0.58 -10.21 -2.50
C THR A 38 1.96 -9.62 -2.25
N TYR A 39 2.05 -8.71 -1.28
CA TYR A 39 3.30 -8.12 -0.85
C TYR A 39 3.64 -8.58 0.56
N SER A 40 4.90 -8.94 0.77
CA SER A 40 5.44 -9.22 2.10
C SER A 40 6.76 -8.51 2.33
N ILE A 41 6.90 -7.88 3.50
CA ILE A 41 8.13 -7.23 3.94
C ILE A 41 8.79 -8.05 5.06
N GLU A 42 10.08 -8.34 4.90
CA GLU A 42 10.83 -9.12 5.89
C GLU A 42 11.20 -8.25 7.11
N SER A 43 11.78 -7.08 6.84
CA SER A 43 12.27 -6.12 7.81
C SER A 43 11.61 -4.75 7.62
N GLY A 44 10.75 -4.38 8.57
CA GLY A 44 9.92 -3.19 8.51
C GLY A 44 8.54 -3.44 9.09
N GLU A 45 7.65 -2.49 8.88
CA GLU A 45 6.27 -2.53 9.33
C GLU A 45 5.31 -2.11 8.22
N MET A 46 4.18 -2.81 8.10
CA MET A 46 3.03 -2.29 7.38
C MET A 46 1.91 -1.95 8.34
N ARG A 47 1.31 -0.77 8.15
CA ARG A 47 0.18 -0.30 8.94
C ARG A 47 -0.97 0.09 8.02
N MET A 48 -2.19 -0.04 8.50
CA MET A 48 -3.37 0.35 7.74
C MET A 48 -4.33 1.13 8.61
N ARG A 49 -4.94 2.17 8.05
CA ARG A 49 -6.03 2.91 8.70
C ARG A 49 -7.08 3.36 7.70
N LYS A 50 -8.33 3.43 8.13
CA LYS A 50 -9.41 4.03 7.34
C LYS A 50 -9.26 5.56 7.38
N VAL A 51 -9.21 6.23 6.23
CA VAL A 51 -9.01 7.69 6.15
C VAL A 51 -10.24 8.43 5.64
N ALA A 52 -11.09 7.77 4.84
CA ALA A 52 -12.37 8.31 4.42
C ALA A 52 -13.41 7.20 4.24
N ASP A 53 -14.67 7.60 4.35
CA ASP A 53 -15.84 6.78 4.06
C ASP A 53 -16.90 7.69 3.47
N GLY A 54 -17.42 7.33 2.31
CA GLY A 54 -18.58 7.96 1.70
C GLY A 54 -19.67 6.93 1.45
N PRO A 55 -20.84 7.39 0.98
CA PRO A 55 -21.96 6.50 0.65
C PRO A 55 -21.61 5.45 -0.42
N THR A 56 -20.72 5.80 -1.34
CA THR A 56 -20.37 5.00 -2.52
C THR A 56 -18.90 4.59 -2.57
N TYR A 57 -18.10 4.97 -1.56
CA TYR A 57 -16.68 4.63 -1.56
C TYR A 57 -16.11 4.51 -0.14
N SER A 58 -14.98 3.82 -0.03
CA SER A 58 -14.15 3.87 1.17
C SER A 58 -12.69 4.05 0.79
N VAL A 59 -11.93 4.75 1.63
CA VAL A 59 -10.49 4.92 1.45
C VAL A 59 -9.75 4.42 2.67
N ARG A 60 -8.79 3.52 2.44
CA ARG A 60 -7.83 3.05 3.42
C ARG A 60 -6.45 3.54 3.03
N ARG A 61 -5.69 3.98 4.01
CA ARG A 61 -4.27 4.29 3.83
C ARG A 61 -3.43 3.15 4.35
N ILE A 62 -2.59 2.63 3.46
CA ILE A 62 -1.59 1.60 3.72
C ILE A 62 -0.25 2.32 3.85
N TYR A 63 0.42 2.08 4.96
CA TYR A 63 1.76 2.58 5.28
C TYR A 63 2.72 1.42 5.11
N VAL A 64 3.76 1.60 4.32
CA VAL A 64 4.85 0.64 4.14
C VAL A 64 6.13 1.32 4.59
N GLU A 65 6.71 0.82 5.67
CA GLU A 65 7.90 1.37 6.30
C GLU A 65 8.98 0.29 6.39
N PRO A 66 9.84 0.14 5.37
CA PRO A 66 11.01 -0.73 5.45
C PRO A 66 12.01 -0.27 6.51
N ALA A 67 12.84 -1.20 6.99
CA ALA A 67 13.85 -0.93 8.00
C ALA A 67 14.90 0.13 7.61
N CYS A 68 15.05 0.44 6.32
CA CYS A 68 15.94 1.50 5.84
C CYS A 68 15.43 2.93 6.12
N GLY A 69 14.25 3.08 6.72
CA GLY A 69 13.64 4.37 7.04
C GLY A 69 12.92 5.05 5.87
N CYS A 70 12.71 4.35 4.75
CA CYS A 70 11.77 4.85 3.74
C CYS A 70 10.34 4.75 4.27
N LEU A 71 9.45 5.56 3.69
CA LEU A 71 8.02 5.50 3.94
C LEU A 71 7.28 5.63 2.62
N LEU A 72 6.34 4.72 2.38
CA LEU A 72 5.38 4.80 1.30
C LEU A 72 3.97 4.74 1.89
N GLU A 73 3.18 5.76 1.61
CA GLU A 73 1.77 5.86 1.94
C GLU A 73 0.95 5.67 0.66
N ILE A 74 0.14 4.62 0.62
CA ILE A 74 -0.72 4.26 -0.50
C ILE A 74 -2.17 4.44 -0.07
N ASP A 75 -2.96 5.17 -0.85
CA ASP A 75 -4.41 5.19 -0.68
C ASP A 75 -5.01 4.06 -1.54
N GLU A 76 -5.67 3.11 -0.88
CA GLU A 76 -6.59 2.15 -1.46
C GLU A 76 -7.98 2.77 -1.47
N ARG A 77 -8.52 3.06 -2.65
CA ARG A 77 -9.89 3.51 -2.84
C ARG A 77 -10.72 2.35 -3.39
N ARG A 78 -11.74 1.96 -2.64
CA ARG A 78 -12.78 1.05 -3.10
C ARG A 78 -14.01 1.85 -3.49
N ASP A 79 -14.41 1.72 -4.75
CA ASP A 79 -15.65 2.26 -5.29
C ASP A 79 -16.71 1.16 -5.29
N PHE A 80 -17.83 1.39 -4.62
CA PHE A 80 -18.90 0.41 -4.46
C PHE A 80 -19.88 0.43 -5.64
N GLU A 81 -19.93 1.50 -6.43
CA GLU A 81 -20.80 1.59 -7.61
C GLU A 81 -20.17 0.85 -8.78
N GLU A 82 -18.87 1.05 -9.01
CA GLU A 82 -18.12 0.38 -10.07
C GLU A 82 -17.59 -1.01 -9.65
N ASN A 83 -17.72 -1.37 -8.38
CA ASN A 83 -17.10 -2.54 -7.76
C ASN A 83 -15.59 -2.65 -8.08
N LYS A 84 -14.89 -1.52 -7.98
CA LYS A 84 -13.49 -1.38 -8.38
C LYS A 84 -12.61 -0.97 -7.21
N VAL A 85 -11.41 -1.53 -7.15
CA VAL A 85 -10.35 -1.09 -6.23
C VAL A 85 -9.25 -0.41 -7.02
N SER A 86 -8.78 0.73 -6.53
CA SER A 86 -7.71 1.51 -7.14
C SER A 86 -6.69 1.95 -6.08
N TYR A 87 -5.45 2.13 -6.53
CA TYR A 87 -4.33 2.47 -5.66
C TYR A 87 -3.65 3.73 -6.17
N SER A 88 -3.29 4.63 -5.25
CA SER A 88 -2.52 5.83 -5.57
C SER A 88 -1.50 6.13 -4.48
N ILE A 89 -0.40 6.77 -4.87
CA ILE A 89 0.59 7.25 -3.91
C ILE A 89 0.03 8.49 -3.23
N TYR A 90 -0.21 8.42 -1.94
CA TYR A 90 -0.53 9.58 -1.13
C TYR A 90 0.73 10.37 -0.78
N ARG A 91 1.77 9.65 -0.33
CA ARG A 91 3.06 10.24 0.03
C ARG A 91 4.17 9.20 -0.12
N LYS A 92 5.35 9.64 -0.54
CA LYS A 92 6.58 8.84 -0.44
C LYS A 92 7.70 9.68 0.17
N THR A 93 8.47 9.07 1.06
CA THR A 93 9.68 9.62 1.65
C THR A 93 10.77 8.57 1.50
N LEU A 94 11.77 8.83 0.67
CA LEU A 94 12.88 7.91 0.43
C LEU A 94 14.07 8.31 1.31
N CYS A 95 14.76 7.32 1.87
CA CYS A 95 16.03 7.56 2.56
C CYS A 95 17.12 7.90 1.53
N PRO A 96 18.26 8.49 1.94
CA PRO A 96 19.31 8.92 1.02
C PRO A 96 19.80 7.81 0.07
N GLN A 97 19.85 6.56 0.53
CA GLN A 97 20.26 5.41 -0.28
C GLN A 97 19.30 5.10 -1.44
N HIS A 98 18.02 5.46 -1.32
CA HIS A 98 16.99 5.20 -2.34
C HIS A 98 16.56 6.46 -3.10
N GLN A 99 17.09 7.63 -2.73
CA GLN A 99 16.94 8.87 -3.50
C GLN A 99 17.93 8.97 -4.67
N ALA A 100 19.07 8.29 -4.54
CA ALA A 100 20.18 8.29 -5.49
C ALA A 100 19.93 7.39 -6.71
#